data_AF-A0A7S1MUN0-F1
#
_entry.id   AF-A0A7S1MUN0-F1
#
_cell.length_a   1.000
_cell.length_b   1.000
_cell.length_c   1.000
_cell.angle_alpha   90.00
_cell.angle_beta   90.00
_cell.angle_gamma   90.00
#
_symmetry.space_group_name_H-M   'P 1'
#
loop_
_entity.id
_entity.type
_entity.pdbx_description
1 polymer ?
#
loop_
_entity_poly.entity_id
_entity_poly.type
_entity_poly.pdbx_seq_one_letter_code
_entity_poly.pdbx_strand_id
1 'polypeptide(L)'
;HGASAPPLEQQLPPGLTANTSHLAVLVGLDADLMLLRCEVVGSLRCRDTSQTSVIECRIERSGPDIDGASFVDSAECTMLLCVFTGHTRACVGIGGEVEVVVQECEFVGNPR
;
A
#
# COMPACT_ATOMS: atom_id res chain seq x y z
N HIS A 1 -10.23 42.71 -11.94
CA HIS A 1 -9.18 41.79 -12.43
C HIS A 1 -8.74 40.89 -11.28
N GLY A 2 -9.00 39.60 -11.38
CA GLY A 2 -8.63 38.61 -10.34
C GLY A 2 -9.08 37.23 -10.80
N ALA A 3 -8.37 36.65 -11.77
CA ALA A 3 -8.57 35.27 -12.17
C ALA A 3 -7.76 34.39 -11.21
N SER A 4 -8.44 33.61 -10.37
CA SER A 4 -7.81 32.51 -9.65
C SER A 4 -7.56 31.38 -10.64
N ALA A 5 -6.32 30.92 -10.77
CA ALA A 5 -6.04 29.70 -11.50
C ALA A 5 -6.84 28.53 -10.88
N PRO A 6 -7.46 27.65 -11.70
CA PRO A 6 -8.10 26.46 -11.18
C PRO A 6 -7.04 25.53 -10.57
N PRO A 7 -7.40 24.71 -9.55
CA PRO A 7 -6.46 23.78 -8.97
C PRO A 7 -5.98 22.80 -10.04
N LEU A 8 -4.68 22.52 -10.08
CA LEU A 8 -4.10 21.48 -10.91
C LEU A 8 -4.65 20.13 -10.44
N GLU A 9 -5.66 19.63 -11.13
CA GLU A 9 -6.08 18.23 -11.04
C GLU A 9 -4.91 17.38 -11.58
N GLN A 10 -4.08 16.90 -10.66
CA GLN A 10 -2.99 15.99 -10.97
C GLN A 10 -3.62 14.66 -11.41
N GLN A 11 -3.81 14.49 -12.72
CA GLN A 11 -4.27 13.24 -13.30
C GLN A 11 -3.16 12.19 -13.16
N LEU A 12 -3.45 11.15 -12.37
CA LEU A 12 -2.59 9.97 -12.28
C LEU A 12 -2.60 9.23 -13.64
N PRO A 13 -1.49 8.58 -14.03
CA PRO A 13 -1.40 7.87 -15.30
C PRO A 13 -2.52 6.84 -15.49
N PRO A 14 -3.01 6.64 -16.73
CA PRO A 14 -4.00 5.61 -17.03
C PRO A 14 -3.43 4.23 -16.70
N GLY A 15 -4.05 3.52 -15.75
CA GLY A 15 -3.55 2.25 -15.21
C GLY A 15 -3.29 2.28 -13.69
N LEU A 16 -3.25 3.47 -13.08
CA LEU A 16 -3.15 3.69 -11.63
C LEU A 16 -4.49 4.16 -11.02
N THR A 17 -5.61 3.57 -11.44
CA THR A 17 -6.91 3.77 -10.77
C THR A 17 -7.10 2.74 -9.67
N ALA A 18 -6.22 2.73 -8.68
CA ALA A 18 -6.64 2.19 -7.39
C ALA A 18 -7.51 3.26 -6.74
N ASN A 19 -8.83 3.05 -6.74
CA ASN A 19 -9.80 3.85 -5.98
C ASN A 19 -9.19 4.25 -4.63
N THR A 20 -8.89 5.53 -4.46
CA THR A 20 -8.28 6.05 -3.22
C THR A 20 -9.22 5.97 -2.02
N SER A 21 -10.50 5.66 -2.23
CA SER A 21 -11.53 5.49 -1.20
C SER A 21 -11.24 4.36 -0.19
N HIS A 22 -10.29 3.48 -0.47
CA HIS A 22 -9.94 2.33 0.37
C HIS A 22 -8.48 2.34 0.88
N LEU A 23 -7.75 3.42 0.61
CA LEU A 23 -6.37 3.58 1.06
C LEU A 23 -6.37 3.98 2.55
N ALA A 24 -5.80 3.13 3.40
CA ALA A 24 -5.70 3.37 4.84
C ALA A 24 -4.38 4.05 5.20
N VAL A 25 -3.29 3.63 4.56
CA VAL A 25 -1.95 4.17 4.79
C VAL A 25 -1.27 4.43 3.46
N LEU A 26 -0.76 5.65 3.27
CA LEU A 26 0.12 6.03 2.17
C LEU A 26 1.45 6.47 2.75
N VAL A 27 2.51 5.76 2.37
CA VAL A 27 3.90 6.12 2.66
C VAL A 27 4.51 6.60 1.35
N GLY A 28 5.02 7.82 1.34
CA GLY A 28 5.59 8.45 0.16
C GLY A 28 6.84 9.25 0.49
N LEU A 29 7.71 9.42 -0.50
CA LEU A 29 8.85 10.35 -0.51
C LEU A 29 9.85 10.12 0.63
N ASP A 30 10.76 9.16 0.43
CA ASP A 30 11.98 8.95 1.24
C ASP A 30 11.69 8.93 2.74
N ALA A 31 10.61 8.23 3.11
CA ALA A 31 10.13 8.13 4.46
C ALA A 31 10.44 6.74 5.02
N ASP A 32 11.02 6.73 6.21
CA ASP A 32 11.15 5.52 7.02
C ASP A 32 9.91 5.36 7.90
N LEU A 33 9.25 4.21 7.81
CA LEU A 33 8.03 3.90 8.59
C LEU A 33 8.16 2.55 9.29
N MET A 34 7.71 2.49 10.55
CA MET A 34 7.48 1.25 11.26
C MET A 34 6.03 1.16 11.72
N LEU A 35 5.34 0.09 11.31
CA LEU A 35 4.05 -0.34 11.84
C LEU A 35 4.27 -1.61 12.66
N LEU A 36 3.85 -1.58 13.93
CA LEU A 36 4.06 -2.69 14.86
C LEU A 36 2.76 -3.01 15.59
N ARG A 37 2.32 -4.27 15.52
CA ARG A 37 1.16 -4.80 16.28
C ARG A 37 -0.10 -3.95 16.13
N CYS A 38 -0.40 -3.52 14.91
CA CYS A 38 -1.59 -2.73 14.60
C CYS A 38 -2.49 -3.41 13.57
N GLU A 39 -3.70 -2.87 13.46
CA GLU A 39 -4.67 -3.28 12.45
C GLU A 39 -4.82 -2.16 11.40
N VAL A 40 -4.73 -2.53 10.13
CA VAL A 40 -4.93 -1.66 8.98
C VAL A 40 -6.16 -2.13 8.22
N VAL A 41 -7.26 -1.39 8.32
CA VAL A 41 -8.51 -1.68 7.60
C VAL A 41 -8.52 -0.92 6.28
N GLY A 42 -8.18 -1.60 5.19
CA GLY A 42 -8.02 -1.03 3.85
C GLY A 42 -6.70 -1.46 3.22
N SER A 43 -6.09 -0.54 2.48
CA SER A 43 -4.83 -0.79 1.76
C SER A 43 -3.66 -0.02 2.38
N LEU A 44 -2.50 -0.67 2.44
CA LEU A 44 -1.20 -0.05 2.69
C LEU A 44 -0.51 0.19 1.34
N ARG A 45 -0.11 1.43 1.05
CA ARG A 45 0.69 1.76 -0.13
C ARG A 45 2.01 2.39 0.25
N CYS A 46 3.10 1.84 -0.27
CA CYS A 46 4.43 2.42 -0.17
C CYS A 46 4.90 2.82 -1.57
N ARG A 47 5.38 4.05 -1.72
CA ARG A 47 5.87 4.60 -2.98
C ARG A 47 7.11 5.44 -2.75
N ASP A 48 8.17 5.22 -3.53
CA ASP A 48 9.41 6.00 -3.42
C ASP A 48 9.93 6.04 -1.96
N THR A 49 9.97 4.88 -1.29
CA THR A 49 10.29 4.75 0.14
C THR A 49 11.63 4.05 0.34
N SER A 50 12.45 4.62 1.23
CA SER A 50 13.76 4.13 1.65
C SER A 50 13.70 2.90 2.54
N GLN A 51 12.82 2.87 3.55
CA GLN A 51 12.72 1.71 4.43
C GLN A 51 11.37 1.64 5.19
N THR A 52 10.52 0.69 4.82
CA THR A 52 9.28 0.41 5.56
C THR A 52 9.34 -0.94 6.28
N SER A 53 8.90 -1.00 7.53
CA SER A 53 8.76 -2.24 8.30
C SER A 53 7.34 -2.39 8.81
N VAL A 54 6.74 -3.55 8.57
CA VAL A 54 5.39 -3.92 9.04
C VAL A 54 5.49 -5.25 9.78
N ILE A 55 5.27 -5.21 11.10
CA ILE A 55 5.61 -6.33 11.99
C ILE A 55 4.39 -6.65 12.86
N GLU A 56 3.98 -7.92 12.86
CA GLU A 56 2.86 -8.42 13.67
C GLU A 56 1.53 -7.66 13.42
N CYS A 57 1.34 -7.12 12.22
CA CYS A 57 0.15 -6.36 11.87
C CYS A 57 -0.93 -7.25 11.25
N ARG A 58 -2.20 -6.85 11.41
CA ARG A 58 -3.31 -7.41 10.63
C ARG A 58 -3.75 -6.39 9.58
N ILE A 59 -3.84 -6.82 8.33
CA ILE A 59 -4.26 -6.00 7.19
C ILE A 59 -5.56 -6.62 6.67
N GLU A 60 -6.66 -5.87 6.81
CA GLU A 60 -8.02 -6.34 6.51
C GLU A 60 -8.63 -5.58 5.36
N ARG A 61 -9.34 -6.30 4.49
CA ARG A 61 -10.01 -5.70 3.33
C ARG A 61 -11.18 -4.79 3.76
N SER A 62 -11.19 -3.56 3.25
CA SER A 62 -12.28 -2.59 3.48
C SER A 62 -13.36 -2.51 2.38
N GLY A 63 -13.25 -3.30 1.30
CA GLY A 63 -14.13 -3.25 0.13
C GLY A 63 -13.75 -4.24 -0.97
N PRO A 64 -14.53 -4.34 -2.06
CA PRO A 64 -14.20 -5.25 -3.17
C PRO A 64 -12.94 -4.79 -3.92
N ASP A 65 -12.20 -5.74 -4.49
CA ASP A 65 -11.09 -5.48 -5.42
C ASP A 65 -9.93 -4.62 -4.88
N ILE A 66 -9.60 -4.80 -3.59
CA ILE A 66 -8.51 -4.07 -2.91
C ILE A 66 -7.33 -4.98 -2.63
N ASP A 67 -6.14 -4.48 -2.94
CA ASP A 67 -4.87 -5.09 -2.53
C ASP A 67 -4.53 -4.75 -1.08
N GLY A 68 -3.94 -5.70 -0.35
CA GLY A 68 -3.52 -5.50 1.03
C GLY A 68 -2.38 -4.49 1.13
N ALA A 69 -1.24 -4.83 0.53
CA ALA A 69 -0.08 -3.97 0.42
C ALA A 69 0.33 -3.78 -1.06
N SER A 70 0.50 -2.53 -1.48
CA SER A 70 1.02 -2.16 -2.80
C SER A 70 2.34 -1.41 -2.69
N PHE A 71 3.34 -1.84 -3.43
CA PHE A 71 4.68 -1.24 -3.48
C PHE A 71 4.90 -0.69 -4.89
N VAL A 72 5.19 0.59 -5.01
CA VAL A 72 5.23 1.30 -6.30
C VAL A 72 6.56 1.99 -6.46
N ASP A 73 7.11 1.93 -7.67
CA ASP A 73 8.37 2.58 -8.06
C ASP A 73 9.56 2.07 -7.21
N SER A 74 10.26 2.92 -6.47
CA SER A 74 11.43 2.55 -5.66
C SER A 74 10.98 2.31 -4.22
N ALA A 75 10.72 1.08 -3.83
CA ALA A 75 10.16 0.79 -2.50
C ALA A 75 10.84 -0.40 -1.83
N GLU A 76 11.43 -0.14 -0.66
CA GLU A 76 11.98 -1.17 0.22
C GLU A 76 11.05 -1.43 1.41
N CYS A 77 10.60 -2.69 1.58
CA CYS A 77 9.72 -3.06 2.67
C CYS A 77 10.02 -4.43 3.27
N THR A 78 9.98 -4.53 4.59
CA THR A 78 9.98 -5.80 5.31
C THR A 78 8.64 -6.01 5.99
N MET A 79 8.01 -7.15 5.71
CA MET A 79 6.77 -7.59 6.35
C MET A 79 7.01 -8.90 7.09
N LEU A 80 6.80 -8.89 8.40
CA LEU A 80 7.09 -10.01 9.29
C LEU A 80 5.86 -10.33 10.14
N LEU A 81 5.50 -11.62 10.24
CA LEU A 81 4.42 -12.10 11.12
C LEU A 81 3.08 -11.39 10.91
N CYS A 82 2.80 -10.93 9.68
CA CYS A 82 1.57 -10.21 9.36
C CYS A 82 0.45 -11.15 8.90
N VAL A 83 -0.79 -10.74 9.11
CA VAL A 83 -1.98 -11.47 8.62
C VAL A 83 -2.72 -10.61 7.62
N PHE A 84 -2.93 -11.11 6.41
CA PHE A 84 -3.74 -10.46 5.38
C PHE A 84 -5.05 -11.21 5.20
N THR A 85 -6.17 -10.48 5.22
CA THR A 85 -7.50 -11.11 5.16
C THR A 85 -8.36 -10.56 4.03
N GLY A 86 -8.76 -11.45 3.12
CA GLY A 86 -9.80 -11.20 2.12
C GLY A 86 -9.39 -10.38 0.89
N HIS A 87 -8.17 -9.83 0.85
CA HIS A 87 -7.69 -8.98 -0.25
C HIS A 87 -7.58 -9.71 -1.57
N THR A 88 -7.81 -9.00 -2.68
CA THR A 88 -7.64 -9.56 -4.03
C THR A 88 -6.21 -10.00 -4.27
N ARG A 89 -5.23 -9.18 -3.86
CA ARG A 89 -3.83 -9.57 -3.75
C ARG A 89 -3.33 -9.13 -2.38
N ALA A 90 -2.63 -10.01 -1.67
CA ALA A 90 -2.12 -9.66 -0.35
C ALA A 90 -1.00 -8.63 -0.43
N CYS A 91 0.00 -8.89 -1.28
CA CYS A 91 1.13 -8.02 -1.56
C CYS A 91 1.34 -7.94 -3.07
N VAL A 92 1.57 -6.74 -3.61
CA VAL A 92 1.84 -6.54 -5.04
C VAL A 92 2.91 -5.47 -5.24
N GLY A 93 3.93 -5.78 -6.02
CA GLY A 93 4.88 -4.81 -6.56
C GLY A 93 4.39 -4.26 -7.91
N ILE A 94 4.53 -2.96 -8.14
CA ILE A 94 4.01 -2.26 -9.31
C ILE A 94 5.08 -1.33 -9.87
N GLY A 95 5.76 -1.80 -10.93
CA GLY A 95 6.82 -1.05 -11.60
C GLY A 95 8.07 -0.84 -10.74
N GLY A 96 9.10 -0.22 -11.32
CA GLY A 96 10.33 0.20 -10.61
C GLY A 96 11.18 -0.92 -10.02
N GLU A 97 12.10 -0.52 -9.14
CA GLU A 97 12.94 -1.39 -8.31
C GLU A 97 12.27 -1.54 -6.94
N VAL A 98 11.51 -2.63 -6.78
CA VAL A 98 10.79 -2.95 -5.55
C VAL A 98 11.49 -4.09 -4.84
N GLU A 99 11.96 -3.85 -3.61
CA GLU A 99 12.57 -4.86 -2.75
C GLU A 99 11.66 -5.12 -1.54
N VAL A 100 10.94 -6.24 -1.58
CA VAL A 100 9.98 -6.59 -0.53
C VAL A 100 10.30 -7.96 0.04
N VAL A 101 10.55 -8.01 1.35
CA VAL A 101 10.71 -9.24 2.10
C VAL A 101 9.40 -9.54 2.82
N VAL A 102 8.81 -10.69 2.54
CA VAL A 102 7.61 -11.18 3.23
C VAL A 102 7.95 -12.49 3.92
N GLN A 103 7.94 -12.48 5.25
CA GLN A 103 8.36 -13.61 6.06
C GLN A 103 7.31 -13.95 7.12
N GLU A 104 6.98 -15.23 7.24
CA GLU A 104 6.07 -15.75 8.27
C GLU A 104 4.70 -15.06 8.29
N CYS A 105 4.25 -14.56 7.13
CA CYS A 105 2.93 -13.95 6.98
C CYS A 105 1.86 -14.98 6.61
N GLU A 106 0.64 -14.73 7.06
CA GLU A 106 -0.54 -15.54 6.77
C GLU A 106 -1.47 -14.82 5.79
N PHE A 107 -2.07 -15.58 4.87
CA PHE A 107 -3.01 -15.07 3.86
C PHE A 107 -4.33 -15.82 3.95
N VAL A 108 -5.36 -15.17 4.50
CA VAL A 108 -6.62 -15.81 4.87
C VAL A 108 -7.76 -15.30 3.99
N GLY A 109 -8.36 -16.20 3.20
CA GLY A 109 -9.53 -15.86 2.38
C GLY A 109 -9.25 -14.93 1.21
N ASN A 110 -7.98 -14.75 0.81
CA ASN A 110 -7.59 -14.03 -0.39
C ASN A 110 -7.87 -14.92 -1.61
N PRO A 111 -8.69 -14.49 -2.60
CA PRO A 111 -8.95 -15.27 -3.81
C PRO A 111 -7.65 -15.52 -4.59
N ARG A 112 -7.61 -16.67 -5.27
CA ARG A 112 -6.47 -17.09 -6.12
C ARG A 112 -6.44 -16.34 -7.43
#